data_AF-A0A3D3CLT1-F1
#
_entry.id   AF-A0A3D3CLT1-F1
#
_cell.length_a   1.000
_cell.length_b   1.000
_cell.length_c   1.000
_cell.angle_alpha   90.00
_cell.angle_beta   90.00
_cell.angle_gamma   90.00
#
_symmetry.space_group_name_H-M   'P 1'
#
loop_
_entity.id
_entity.type
_entity.pdbx_description
1 polymer ?
#
loop_
_entity_poly.entity_id
_entity_poly.type
_entity_poly.pdbx_seq_one_letter_code
_entity_poly.pdbx_strand_id
1 'polypeptide(L)'
;TKQIRAETKEYVPRYIAATMIANTPEEYGFYNLVYHEPLEYDEVTLNSPADIEVIAKCAETTVEEIRNLNPELRRWSTPPNVPNYSVRIPAGTTDSFVANLEGIPAEERFSVDIYTVKKGDTIKKIAGKAGVPVGAIIAMNSLSGIESLESGEKIKIPPKGKYHADLDDKMTAKKASYKKTAAKKSNKKAAKKTSKKGVKAKKTKTKKA
;
A
#
# COMPACT_ATOMS: atom_id res chain seq x y z
N THR A 1 4.47 12.13 40.86
CA THR A 1 5.80 11.80 40.28
C THR A 1 5.89 12.21 38.81
N LYS A 2 6.78 13.15 38.49
CA LYS A 2 6.97 13.84 37.20
C LYS A 2 8.01 13.13 36.29
N GLN A 3 8.15 11.80 36.42
CA GLN A 3 9.26 11.05 35.80
C GLN A 3 8.84 10.12 34.66
N ILE A 4 7.54 9.84 34.48
CA ILE A 4 7.03 9.01 33.37
C ILE A 4 5.98 9.76 32.57
N ARG A 5 6.00 9.56 31.25
CA ARG A 5 5.06 10.15 30.29
C ARG A 5 3.63 9.69 30.58
N ALA A 6 2.64 10.54 30.30
CA ALA A 6 1.23 10.26 30.58
C ALA A 6 0.73 8.99 29.89
N GLU A 7 1.12 8.78 28.62
CA GLU A 7 0.82 7.56 27.86
C GLU A 7 1.22 6.29 28.62
N THR A 8 2.40 6.28 29.24
CA THR A 8 2.91 5.13 30.02
C THR A 8 2.17 4.94 31.34
N LYS A 9 1.74 6.03 31.99
CA LYS A 9 0.95 5.96 33.24
C LYS A 9 -0.44 5.40 33.01
N GLU A 10 -1.05 5.72 31.87
CA GLU A 10 -2.41 5.34 31.55
C GLU A 10 -2.51 3.97 30.89
N TYR A 11 -1.45 3.51 30.21
CA TYR A 11 -1.45 2.23 29.50
C TYR A 11 -1.76 1.04 30.41
N VAL A 12 -1.05 0.94 31.55
CA VAL A 12 -1.20 -0.22 32.45
C VAL A 12 -2.59 -0.26 33.10
N PRO A 13 -3.12 0.83 33.71
CA PRO A 13 -4.48 0.83 34.23
C PRO A 13 -5.55 0.56 33.17
N ARG A 14 -5.37 1.08 31.94
CA ARG A 14 -6.33 0.83 30.84
C ARG A 14 -6.31 -0.62 30.38
N TYR A 15 -5.14 -1.25 30.32
CA TYR A 15 -5.03 -2.68 30.00
C TYR A 15 -5.72 -3.53 31.07
N ILE A 16 -5.46 -3.25 32.36
CA ILE A 16 -6.11 -3.95 33.49
C ILE A 16 -7.63 -3.76 33.44
N ALA A 17 -8.11 -2.54 33.19
CA ALA A 17 -9.54 -2.27 33.03
C ALA A 17 -10.14 -3.05 31.85
N ALA A 18 -9.45 -3.10 30.70
CA ALA A 18 -9.88 -3.86 29.55
C ALA A 18 -9.93 -5.38 29.83
N THR A 19 -8.96 -5.93 30.58
CA THR A 19 -8.99 -7.35 30.94
C THR A 19 -10.11 -7.67 31.94
N MET A 20 -10.40 -6.76 32.88
CA MET A 20 -11.55 -6.90 33.78
C MET A 20 -12.87 -6.91 33.00
N ILE A 21 -13.04 -5.95 32.08
CA ILE A 21 -14.23 -5.88 31.21
C ILE A 21 -14.35 -7.12 30.31
N ALA A 22 -13.24 -7.64 29.77
CA ALA A 22 -13.25 -8.82 28.91
C ALA A 22 -13.60 -10.10 29.67
N ASN A 23 -13.19 -10.22 30.94
CA ASN A 23 -13.50 -11.39 31.77
C ASN A 23 -14.94 -11.37 32.31
N THR A 24 -15.47 -10.20 32.68
CA THR A 24 -16.84 -10.05 33.22
C THR A 24 -17.63 -8.95 32.50
N PRO A 25 -17.91 -9.09 31.20
CA PRO A 25 -18.55 -8.03 30.41
C PRO A 25 -19.93 -7.61 30.93
N GLU A 26 -20.69 -8.57 31.47
CA GLU A 26 -22.04 -8.35 32.01
C GLU A 26 -22.04 -7.36 33.18
N GLU A 27 -21.06 -7.42 34.09
CA GLU A 27 -20.95 -6.52 35.24
C GLU A 27 -20.69 -5.06 34.84
N TYR A 28 -20.10 -4.85 33.65
CA TYR A 28 -19.77 -3.53 33.12
C TYR A 28 -20.78 -3.03 32.08
N GLY A 29 -21.94 -3.68 31.95
CA GLY A 29 -23.04 -3.23 31.09
C GLY A 29 -22.99 -3.73 29.64
N PHE A 30 -22.12 -4.70 29.32
CA PHE A 30 -22.03 -5.31 28.00
C PHE A 30 -22.93 -6.56 27.92
N TYR A 31 -24.24 -6.35 27.89
CA TYR A 31 -25.22 -7.45 27.82
C TYR A 31 -25.48 -7.98 26.41
N ASN A 32 -25.16 -7.21 25.37
CA ASN A 32 -25.47 -7.53 23.97
C ASN A 32 -24.19 -7.80 23.15
N LEU A 33 -23.38 -8.77 23.60
CA LEU A 33 -22.21 -9.21 22.86
C LEU A 33 -22.62 -10.24 21.80
N VAL A 34 -22.36 -9.91 20.53
CA VAL A 34 -22.50 -10.86 19.41
C VAL A 34 -21.15 -11.51 19.19
N TYR A 35 -21.01 -12.76 19.64
CA TYR A 35 -19.83 -13.56 19.38
C TYR A 35 -19.92 -14.14 17.97
N HIS A 36 -18.90 -13.90 17.16
CA HIS A 36 -18.76 -14.53 15.86
C HIS A 36 -17.96 -15.83 16.00
N GLU A 37 -18.33 -16.84 15.23
CA GLU A 37 -17.57 -18.08 15.16
C GLU A 37 -16.18 -17.83 14.55
N PRO A 38 -15.16 -18.63 14.95
CA PRO A 38 -13.85 -18.56 14.32
C PRO A 38 -13.96 -18.80 12.81
N LEU A 39 -13.13 -18.10 12.04
CA LEU A 39 -13.02 -18.35 10.61
C LEU A 39 -12.37 -19.72 10.40
N GLU A 40 -13.09 -20.63 9.75
CA GLU A 40 -12.54 -21.90 9.28
C GLU A 40 -11.88 -21.68 7.91
N TYR A 41 -10.61 -22.06 7.80
CA TYR A 41 -9.84 -21.96 6.57
C TYR A 41 -8.79 -23.06 6.54
N ASP A 42 -8.43 -23.46 5.33
CA ASP A 42 -7.30 -24.34 5.07
C ASP A 42 -6.10 -23.53 4.55
N GLU A 43 -4.89 -24.04 4.74
CA GLU A 43 -3.67 -23.38 4.25
C GLU A 43 -3.01 -24.22 3.16
N VAL A 44 -2.70 -23.58 2.03
CA VAL A 44 -1.97 -24.22 0.90
C VAL A 44 -0.71 -23.43 0.59
N THR A 45 0.40 -24.16 0.39
CA THR A 45 1.69 -23.57 0.04
C THR A 45 1.83 -23.40 -1.47
N LEU A 46 2.15 -22.18 -1.90
CA LEU A 46 2.38 -21.84 -3.30
C LEU A 46 3.86 -21.74 -3.62
N ASN A 47 4.32 -22.54 -4.59
CA ASN A 47 5.69 -22.51 -5.10
C ASN A 47 5.98 -21.33 -6.05
N SER A 48 4.93 -20.72 -6.62
CA SER A 48 5.00 -19.60 -7.55
C SER A 48 4.07 -18.47 -7.09
N PRO A 49 4.40 -17.19 -7.38
CA PRO A 49 3.44 -16.10 -7.18
C PRO A 49 2.18 -16.35 -8.01
N ALA A 50 1.04 -15.95 -7.46
CA ALA A 50 -0.26 -16.11 -8.10
C ALA A 50 -1.15 -14.89 -7.83
N ASP A 51 -1.97 -14.54 -8.82
CA ASP A 51 -2.99 -13.52 -8.69
C ASP A 51 -4.13 -14.04 -7.82
N ILE A 52 -4.73 -13.16 -7.00
CA ILE A 52 -5.88 -13.50 -6.15
C ILE A 52 -7.06 -13.99 -7.01
N GLU A 53 -7.21 -13.45 -8.23
CA GLU A 53 -8.22 -13.89 -9.19
C GLU A 53 -8.02 -15.35 -9.61
N VAL A 54 -6.77 -15.79 -9.79
CA VAL A 54 -6.44 -17.18 -10.14
C VAL A 54 -6.69 -18.07 -8.94
N ILE A 55 -6.29 -17.64 -7.76
CA ILE A 55 -6.53 -18.38 -6.51
C ILE A 55 -8.02 -18.60 -6.28
N ALA A 56 -8.84 -17.55 -6.43
CA ALA A 56 -10.28 -17.62 -6.28
C ALA A 56 -10.92 -18.57 -7.30
N LYS A 57 -10.46 -18.55 -8.55
CA LYS A 57 -10.92 -19.50 -9.58
C LYS A 57 -10.54 -20.95 -9.26
N CYS A 58 -9.31 -21.19 -8.81
CA CYS A 58 -8.85 -22.54 -8.47
C CYS A 58 -9.60 -23.11 -7.26
N ALA A 59 -9.95 -22.26 -6.28
CA ALA A 59 -10.69 -22.64 -5.09
C ALA A 59 -12.23 -22.52 -5.25
N GLU A 60 -12.73 -22.29 -6.48
CA GLU A 60 -14.17 -22.19 -6.80
C GLU A 60 -14.94 -21.16 -5.93
N THR A 61 -14.28 -20.07 -5.56
CA THR A 61 -14.79 -19.04 -4.64
C THR A 61 -14.70 -17.64 -5.26
N THR A 62 -15.17 -16.63 -4.52
CA THR A 62 -15.10 -15.22 -4.91
C THR A 62 -13.77 -14.59 -4.50
N VAL A 63 -13.35 -13.57 -5.25
CA VAL A 63 -12.15 -12.76 -4.92
C VAL A 63 -12.29 -12.07 -3.56
N GLU A 64 -13.51 -11.70 -3.18
CA GLU A 64 -13.81 -11.03 -1.92
C GLU A 64 -13.60 -11.96 -0.72
N GLU A 65 -14.04 -13.22 -0.84
CA GLU A 65 -13.87 -14.22 0.20
C GLU A 65 -12.40 -14.57 0.44
N ILE A 66 -11.63 -14.80 -0.63
CA ILE A 66 -10.17 -15.00 -0.50
C ILE A 66 -9.49 -13.79 0.16
N ARG A 67 -9.94 -12.57 -0.16
CA ARG A 67 -9.39 -11.36 0.45
C ARG A 67 -9.75 -11.23 1.92
N ASN A 68 -10.94 -11.67 2.33
CA ASN A 68 -11.37 -11.69 3.72
C ASN A 68 -10.58 -12.74 4.54
N LEU A 69 -10.28 -13.89 3.95
CA LEU A 69 -9.45 -14.93 4.57
C LEU A 69 -7.97 -14.51 4.66
N ASN A 70 -7.49 -13.73 3.68
CA ASN A 70 -6.11 -13.27 3.59
C ASN A 70 -6.00 -11.74 3.65
N PRO A 71 -6.32 -11.11 4.80
CA PRO A 71 -6.17 -9.66 4.94
C PRO A 71 -4.70 -9.20 4.85
N GLU A 72 -3.74 -10.14 4.99
CA GLU A 72 -2.32 -9.90 4.74
C GLU A 72 -2.00 -9.65 3.25
N LEU A 73 -2.80 -10.19 2.33
CA LEU A 73 -2.67 -9.97 0.89
C LEU A 73 -3.30 -8.63 0.51
N ARG A 74 -2.48 -7.61 0.71
CA ARG A 74 -2.86 -6.21 0.48
C ARG A 74 -3.04 -5.83 -0.99
N ARG A 75 -2.35 -6.54 -1.89
CA ARG A 75 -2.30 -6.28 -3.34
C ARG A 75 -3.16 -7.28 -4.12
N TRP A 76 -3.03 -7.32 -5.45
CA TRP A 76 -3.82 -8.22 -6.33
C TRP A 76 -3.22 -9.62 -6.45
N SER A 77 -2.08 -9.87 -5.81
CA SER A 77 -1.32 -11.12 -5.92
C SER A 77 -0.63 -11.47 -4.61
N THR A 78 -0.16 -12.70 -4.54
CA THR A 78 0.82 -13.10 -3.52
C THR A 78 2.17 -12.41 -3.74
N PRO A 79 2.96 -12.18 -2.68
CA PRO A 79 4.23 -11.48 -2.79
C PRO A 79 5.23 -12.21 -3.70
N PRO A 80 5.73 -11.60 -4.79
CA PRO A 80 6.63 -12.28 -5.74
C PRO A 80 8.06 -12.47 -5.23
N ASN A 81 8.43 -11.84 -4.11
CA ASN A 81 9.77 -11.91 -3.53
C ASN A 81 9.88 -12.95 -2.41
N VAL A 82 8.78 -13.60 -2.03
CA VAL A 82 8.76 -14.59 -0.96
C VAL A 82 8.60 -15.97 -1.61
N PRO A 83 9.60 -16.86 -1.50
CA PRO A 83 9.43 -18.24 -1.96
C PRO A 83 8.47 -18.98 -1.01
N ASN A 84 7.66 -19.89 -1.57
CA ASN A 84 6.78 -20.79 -0.81
C ASN A 84 5.81 -20.05 0.12
N TYR A 85 4.91 -19.26 -0.46
CA TYR A 85 3.95 -18.48 0.30
C TYR A 85 2.71 -19.30 0.66
N SER A 86 2.34 -19.34 1.94
CA SER A 86 1.10 -19.97 2.42
C SER A 86 -0.09 -19.06 2.20
N VAL A 87 -1.11 -19.54 1.47
CA VAL A 87 -2.37 -18.83 1.27
C VAL A 87 -3.48 -19.57 1.99
N ARG A 88 -4.36 -18.81 2.64
CA ARG A 88 -5.59 -19.32 3.26
C ARG A 88 -6.69 -19.44 2.22
N ILE A 89 -7.36 -20.57 2.17
CA ILE A 89 -8.49 -20.83 1.28
C ILE A 89 -9.68 -21.33 2.11
N PRO A 90 -10.91 -21.28 1.57
CA PRO A 90 -12.08 -21.81 2.27
C PRO A 90 -11.89 -23.29 2.64
N ALA A 91 -12.37 -23.68 3.82
CA ALA A 91 -12.23 -25.06 4.30
C ALA A 91 -12.84 -26.08 3.32
N GLY A 92 -12.13 -27.18 3.07
CA GLY A 92 -12.56 -28.28 2.20
C GLY A 92 -12.31 -28.05 0.70
N THR A 93 -11.63 -26.96 0.30
CA THR A 93 -11.35 -26.67 -1.13
C THR A 93 -9.92 -27.02 -1.56
N THR A 94 -9.12 -27.62 -0.68
CA THR A 94 -7.70 -27.96 -0.89
C THR A 94 -7.47 -28.87 -2.09
N ASP A 95 -8.22 -29.97 -2.22
CA ASP A 95 -8.05 -30.94 -3.30
C ASP A 95 -8.34 -30.32 -4.68
N SER A 96 -9.47 -29.61 -4.80
CA SER A 96 -9.85 -28.89 -6.02
C SER A 96 -8.82 -27.82 -6.38
N PHE A 97 -8.32 -27.10 -5.37
CA PHE A 97 -7.33 -26.06 -5.57
C PHE A 97 -6.02 -26.61 -6.14
N VAL A 98 -5.50 -27.71 -5.59
CA VAL A 98 -4.25 -28.33 -6.06
C VAL A 98 -4.42 -28.84 -7.49
N ALA A 99 -5.51 -29.55 -7.79
CA ALA A 99 -5.79 -30.06 -9.12
C ALA A 99 -5.89 -28.93 -10.18
N ASN A 100 -6.63 -27.86 -9.86
CA ASN A 100 -6.79 -26.71 -10.74
C ASN A 100 -5.49 -25.91 -10.91
N LEU A 101 -4.70 -25.80 -9.84
CA LEU A 101 -3.41 -25.11 -9.88
C LEU A 101 -2.40 -25.84 -10.78
N GLU A 102 -2.35 -27.17 -10.72
CA GLU A 102 -1.48 -28.00 -11.59
C GLU A 102 -1.80 -27.83 -13.08
N GLY A 103 -3.07 -27.60 -13.43
CA GLY A 103 -3.51 -27.35 -14.79
C GLY A 103 -3.06 -26.00 -15.38
N ILE A 104 -2.69 -25.02 -14.54
CA ILE A 104 -2.32 -23.67 -14.99
C ILE A 104 -0.79 -23.51 -14.96
N PRO A 105 -0.13 -23.16 -16.08
CA PRO A 105 1.31 -22.93 -16.10
C PRO A 105 1.68 -21.71 -15.25
N ALA A 106 2.86 -21.74 -14.60
CA ALA A 106 3.30 -20.70 -13.66
C ALA A 106 3.32 -19.28 -14.26
N GLU A 107 3.53 -19.16 -15.57
CA GLU A 107 3.55 -17.87 -16.28
C GLU A 107 2.18 -17.21 -16.35
N GLU A 108 1.10 -18.00 -16.41
CA GLU A 108 -0.28 -17.50 -16.45
C GLU A 108 -0.87 -17.24 -15.06
N ARG A 109 -0.23 -17.79 -14.01
CA ARG A 109 -0.68 -17.60 -12.62
C ARG A 109 -0.48 -16.18 -12.12
N PHE A 110 0.54 -15.47 -12.62
CA PHE A 110 0.92 -14.15 -12.13
C PHE A 110 0.96 -13.11 -13.25
N SER A 111 0.01 -12.16 -13.22
CA SER A 111 -0.03 -11.09 -14.21
C SER A 111 1.02 -10.03 -13.87
N VAL A 112 2.06 -9.90 -14.68
CA VAL A 112 3.08 -8.85 -14.54
C VAL A 112 3.40 -8.20 -15.88
N ASP A 113 3.40 -6.88 -15.90
CA ASP A 113 3.85 -6.12 -17.06
C ASP A 113 5.37 -5.90 -16.95
N ILE A 114 6.12 -6.18 -18.03
CA ILE A 114 7.57 -5.92 -18.07
C ILE A 114 7.80 -4.62 -18.83
N TYR A 115 8.46 -3.66 -18.18
CA TYR A 115 8.86 -2.39 -18.81
C TYR A 115 10.38 -2.34 -18.99
N THR A 116 10.82 -2.05 -20.22
CA THR A 116 12.23 -1.79 -20.51
C THR A 116 12.55 -0.31 -20.32
N VAL A 117 13.47 -0.02 -19.40
CA VAL A 117 13.89 1.34 -19.07
C VAL A 117 14.59 1.98 -20.26
N LYS A 118 14.17 3.20 -20.62
CA LYS A 118 14.81 4.00 -21.67
C LYS A 118 15.74 5.04 -21.06
N LYS A 119 16.76 5.47 -21.81
CA LYS A 119 17.69 6.53 -21.39
C LYS A 119 16.94 7.78 -20.91
N GLY A 120 17.15 8.15 -19.64
CA GLY A 120 16.52 9.32 -19.00
C GLY A 120 15.13 9.08 -18.37
N ASP A 121 14.64 7.83 -18.37
CA ASP A 121 13.53 7.44 -17.52
C ASP A 121 13.97 7.42 -16.04
N THR A 122 13.02 7.68 -15.15
CA THR A 122 13.21 7.56 -13.70
C THR A 122 12.03 6.79 -13.14
N ILE A 123 12.22 6.10 -12.01
CA ILE A 123 11.15 5.33 -11.35
C ILE A 123 9.89 6.18 -11.18
N LYS A 124 10.04 7.46 -10.83
CA LYS A 124 8.93 8.40 -10.70
C LYS A 124 8.18 8.67 -12.01
N LYS A 125 8.89 8.80 -13.14
CA LYS A 125 8.25 8.97 -14.46
C LYS A 125 7.51 7.70 -14.88
N ILE A 126 8.12 6.54 -14.64
CA ILE A 126 7.53 5.24 -14.98
C ILE A 126 6.28 4.99 -14.13
N ALA A 127 6.36 5.20 -12.81
CA ALA A 127 5.25 5.18 -11.88
C ALA A 127 4.09 6.06 -12.33
N GLY A 128 4.39 7.31 -12.75
CA GLY A 128 3.39 8.23 -13.28
C GLY A 128 2.72 7.76 -14.58
N LYS A 129 3.46 7.11 -15.49
CA LYS A 129 2.93 6.53 -16.73
C LYS A 129 2.08 5.28 -16.47
N ALA A 130 2.49 4.45 -15.50
CA ALA A 130 1.80 3.22 -15.11
C ALA A 130 0.59 3.48 -14.20
N GLY A 131 0.51 4.66 -13.56
CA GLY A 131 -0.55 4.96 -12.58
C GLY A 131 -0.34 4.29 -11.22
N VAL A 132 0.88 3.84 -10.92
CA VAL A 132 1.25 3.06 -9.74
C VAL A 132 2.13 3.91 -8.82
N PRO A 133 2.02 3.83 -7.48
CA PRO A 133 2.91 4.54 -6.57
C PRO A 133 4.35 4.03 -6.68
N VAL A 134 5.32 4.94 -6.52
CA VAL A 134 6.76 4.64 -6.61
C VAL A 134 7.16 3.50 -5.67
N GLY A 135 6.62 3.48 -4.45
CA GLY A 135 6.92 2.45 -3.45
C GLY A 135 6.52 1.04 -3.89
N ALA A 136 5.45 0.88 -4.66
CA ALA A 136 5.03 -0.43 -5.15
C ALA A 136 5.98 -0.98 -6.22
N ILE A 137 6.51 -0.13 -7.11
CA ILE A 137 7.50 -0.54 -8.10
C ILE A 137 8.81 -0.94 -7.41
N ILE A 138 9.25 -0.15 -6.41
CA ILE A 138 10.45 -0.45 -5.63
C ILE A 138 10.29 -1.79 -4.90
N ALA A 139 9.18 -1.98 -4.18
CA ALA A 139 8.92 -3.21 -3.43
C ALA A 139 8.88 -4.45 -4.33
N MET A 140 8.27 -4.35 -5.52
CA MET A 140 8.13 -5.50 -6.42
C MET A 140 9.42 -5.89 -7.14
N ASN A 141 10.36 -4.95 -7.29
CA ASN A 141 11.68 -5.22 -7.89
C ASN A 141 12.78 -5.36 -6.83
N SER A 142 12.43 -5.41 -5.54
CA SER A 142 13.38 -5.49 -4.42
C SER A 142 14.47 -4.41 -4.47
N LEU A 143 14.13 -3.22 -4.96
CA LEU A 143 15.07 -2.12 -5.07
C LEU A 143 15.29 -1.48 -3.69
N SER A 144 16.54 -1.14 -3.37
CA SER A 144 16.95 -0.51 -2.10
C SER A 144 16.44 0.94 -1.96
N GLY A 145 15.98 1.57 -3.05
CA GLY A 145 15.47 2.94 -3.03
C GLY A 145 15.23 3.54 -4.42
N ILE A 146 15.40 4.87 -4.52
CA ILE A 146 15.35 5.60 -5.81
C ILE A 146 16.74 5.53 -6.44
N GLU A 147 17.24 4.33 -6.68
CA GLU A 147 18.49 4.14 -7.41
C GLU A 147 18.32 4.57 -8.87
N SER A 148 19.43 4.93 -9.51
CA SER A 148 19.41 5.31 -10.92
C SER A 148 19.23 4.05 -11.75
N LEU A 149 18.07 3.91 -12.38
CA LEU A 149 17.81 2.83 -13.32
C LEU A 149 18.76 2.93 -14.51
N GLU A 150 19.28 1.80 -14.96
CA GLU A 150 20.12 1.75 -16.14
C GLU A 150 19.27 1.65 -17.42
N SER A 151 19.75 2.27 -18.49
CA SER A 151 19.06 2.16 -19.79
C SER A 151 19.14 0.73 -20.30
N GLY A 152 18.00 0.11 -20.59
CA GLY A 152 17.88 -1.28 -21.04
C GLY A 152 17.48 -2.26 -19.93
N GLU A 153 17.44 -1.82 -18.68
CA GLU A 153 17.02 -2.64 -17.55
C GLU A 153 15.53 -3.04 -17.68
N LYS A 154 15.20 -4.30 -17.38
CA LYS A 154 13.83 -4.81 -17.38
C LYS A 154 13.29 -4.74 -15.96
N ILE A 155 12.32 -3.86 -15.74
CA ILE A 155 11.63 -3.75 -14.47
C ILE A 155 10.23 -4.36 -14.57
N LYS A 156 9.82 -5.03 -13.50
CA LYS A 156 8.45 -5.50 -13.31
C LYS A 156 7.59 -4.30 -12.92
N ILE A 157 6.43 -4.15 -13.54
CA ILE A 157 5.41 -3.17 -13.16
C ILE A 157 4.05 -3.87 -12.97
N PRO A 158 3.21 -3.42 -12.03
CA PRO A 158 1.89 -3.99 -11.86
C PRO A 158 1.06 -3.88 -13.14
N PRO A 159 0.26 -4.91 -13.48
CA PRO A 159 -0.61 -4.88 -14.64
C PRO A 159 -1.62 -3.74 -14.52
N LYS A 160 -1.84 -3.04 -15.63
CA LYS A 160 -2.77 -1.91 -15.68
C LYS A 160 -4.18 -2.35 -15.27
N GLY A 161 -4.79 -1.62 -14.34
CA GLY A 161 -6.17 -1.85 -13.92
C GLY A 161 -6.36 -2.84 -12.77
N LYS A 162 -5.42 -3.77 -12.53
CA LYS A 162 -5.50 -4.69 -11.38
C LYS A 162 -4.82 -4.14 -10.11
N TYR A 163 -4.06 -3.05 -10.23
CA TYR A 163 -3.40 -2.44 -9.07
C TYR A 163 -4.42 -1.82 -8.10
N HIS A 164 -4.64 -2.48 -6.97
CA HIS A 164 -5.39 -1.90 -5.85
C HIS A 164 -4.44 -1.11 -4.93
N ALA A 165 -4.61 0.21 -4.90
CA ALA A 165 -3.86 1.07 -4.00
C ALA A 165 -4.29 0.84 -2.55
N ASP A 166 -3.31 0.50 -1.71
CA ASP A 166 -3.48 0.34 -0.28
C ASP A 166 -3.78 1.65 0.44
N LEU A 167 -4.22 1.57 1.70
CA LEU A 167 -4.41 2.75 2.56
C LEU A 167 -3.13 3.60 2.68
N ASP A 168 -1.97 2.96 2.78
CA ASP A 168 -0.67 3.65 2.84
C ASP A 168 -0.35 4.36 1.52
N ASP A 169 -0.65 3.72 0.38
CA ASP A 169 -0.47 4.31 -0.95
C ASP A 169 -1.38 5.55 -1.13
N LYS A 170 -2.63 5.45 -0.67
CA LYS A 170 -3.58 6.57 -0.65
C LYS A 170 -3.09 7.71 0.26
N MET A 171 -2.56 7.38 1.44
CA MET A 171 -2.00 8.38 2.36
C MET A 171 -0.75 9.06 1.78
N THR A 172 0.17 8.32 1.16
CA THR A 172 1.38 8.89 0.56
C THR A 172 1.04 9.79 -0.63
N ALA A 173 0.07 9.41 -1.47
CA ALA A 173 -0.47 10.25 -2.53
C ALA A 173 -1.07 11.56 -1.98
N LYS A 174 -1.86 11.48 -0.90
CA LYS A 174 -2.45 12.65 -0.22
C LYS A 174 -1.41 13.56 0.43
N LYS A 175 -0.36 13.00 1.06
CA LYS A 175 0.77 13.77 1.61
C LYS A 175 1.55 14.48 0.50
N ALA A 176 1.78 13.80 -0.63
CA ALA A 176 2.47 14.38 -1.78
C ALA A 176 1.67 15.55 -2.40
N SER A 177 0.35 15.42 -2.51
CA SER A 177 -0.51 16.50 -3.01
C SER A 177 -0.52 17.70 -2.06
N TYR A 178 -0.61 17.48 -0.74
CA TYR A 178 -0.54 18.53 0.28
C TYR A 178 0.80 19.29 0.21
N LYS A 179 1.93 18.58 0.14
CA LYS A 179 3.27 19.19 0.02
C LYS A 179 3.40 20.01 -1.27
N LYS A 180 2.80 19.56 -2.37
CA LYS A 180 2.76 20.29 -3.65
C LYS A 180 1.94 21.59 -3.55
N THR A 181 0.80 21.56 -2.86
CA THR A 181 0.00 22.78 -2.59
C THR A 181 0.71 23.76 -1.65
N ALA A 182 1.39 23.27 -0.61
CA ALA A 182 2.17 24.10 0.30
C ALA A 182 3.35 24.79 -0.42
N ALA A 183 4.09 24.06 -1.26
CA ALA A 183 5.18 24.61 -2.07
C ALA A 183 4.68 25.63 -3.12
N LYS A 184 3.52 25.40 -3.75
CA LYS A 184 2.90 26.38 -4.66
C LYS A 184 2.48 27.66 -3.93
N LYS A 185 1.99 27.55 -2.70
CA LYS A 185 1.60 28.68 -1.85
C LYS A 185 2.80 29.51 -1.39
N SER A 186 3.92 28.86 -1.02
CA SER A 186 5.17 29.54 -0.66
C SER A 186 5.81 30.26 -1.87
N ASN A 187 5.85 29.61 -3.04
CA ASN A 187 6.38 30.23 -4.27
C ASN A 187 5.51 31.42 -4.74
N LYS A 188 4.18 31.33 -4.62
CA LYS A 188 3.27 32.46 -4.92
C LYS A 188 3.48 33.64 -3.95
N LYS A 189 3.79 33.36 -2.68
CA LYS A 189 4.11 34.39 -1.66
C LYS A 189 5.48 35.05 -1.94
N ALA A 190 6.46 34.28 -2.40
CA ALA A 190 7.78 34.78 -2.82
C ALA A 190 7.70 35.64 -4.09
N ALA A 191 6.98 35.19 -5.12
CA ALA A 191 6.77 35.93 -6.37
C ALA A 191 5.99 37.25 -6.18
N LYS A 192 5.04 37.30 -5.22
CA LYS A 192 4.32 38.54 -4.86
C LYS A 192 5.20 39.53 -4.08
N LYS A 193 6.28 39.07 -3.45
CA LYS A 193 7.23 39.90 -2.68
C LYS A 193 8.28 40.55 -3.60
N THR A 194 8.70 39.86 -4.66
CA THR A 194 9.62 40.39 -5.68
C THR A 194 8.95 41.41 -6.60
N SER A 195 7.68 41.23 -6.99
CA SER A 195 6.95 42.23 -7.79
C SER A 195 6.68 43.55 -7.03
N LYS A 196 6.46 43.51 -5.72
CA LYS A 196 6.35 44.72 -4.87
C LYS A 196 7.68 45.49 -4.69
N LYS A 197 8.83 44.84 -4.83
CA LYS A 197 10.16 45.49 -4.75
C LYS A 197 10.56 46.19 -6.06
N GLY A 198 10.17 45.65 -7.22
CA GLY A 198 10.45 46.26 -8.53
C GLY A 198 9.69 47.57 -8.80
N VAL A 199 8.47 47.73 -8.27
CA VAL A 199 7.66 48.95 -8.45
C VAL A 199 8.21 50.14 -7.65
N LYS A 200 8.92 49.91 -6.53
CA LYS A 200 9.53 51.00 -5.73
C LYS A 200 10.84 51.54 -6.33
N ALA A 201 11.54 50.79 -7.17
CA ALA A 201 12.85 51.21 -7.73
C ALA A 201 12.72 52.09 -8.99
N LYS A 202 11.55 52.14 -9.66
CA LYS A 202 11.35 52.93 -10.89
C LYS A 202 10.82 54.35 -10.67
N LYS A 203 10.52 54.78 -9.43
CA LYS A 203 9.95 56.11 -9.13
C LYS A 203 10.96 57.21 -8.76
N THR A 204 12.27 56.94 -8.75
CA THR A 204 13.29 57.91 -8.26
C THR A 204 14.23 58.48 -9.31
N LYS A 205 14.03 58.24 -10.62
CA LYS A 205 14.88 58.82 -11.69
C LYS A 205 14.07 59.64 -12.71
N THR A 206 13.51 60.77 -12.28
CA THR A 206 13.17 61.91 -13.16
C THR A 206 12.85 63.14 -12.31
N LYS A 207 13.88 63.90 -11.95
CA LYS A 207 13.82 65.37 -11.73
C LYS A 207 15.23 65.88 -11.44
N LYS A 208 15.89 66.38 -12.49
CA LYS A 208 16.93 67.39 -12.38
C LYS A 208 16.86 68.21 -13.68
N ALA A 209 16.14 69.31 -13.59
CA ALA A 209 16.32 70.50 -14.42
C ALA A 209 17.07 71.50 -13.54
#